data_AF-A0A379T744-F1
#
_entry.id   AF-A0A379T744-F1
#
_cell.length_a   1.000
_cell.length_b   1.000
_cell.length_c   1.000
_cell.angle_alpha   90.00
_cell.angle_beta   90.00
_cell.angle_gamma   90.00
#
_symmetry.space_group_name_H-M   'P 1'
#
loop_
_entity.id
_entity.type
_entity.pdbx_description
1 polymer ?
#
loop_
_entity_poly.entity_id
_entity_poly.type
_entity_poly.pdbx_seq_one_letter_code
_entity_poly.pdbx_strand_id
1 'polypeptide(L)' 'MSGNRIAREKLTIKKMIALYASRCPQASNDEAHYDALFSYAQKRLDKCVFGEDKPAL' A
#
# COMPACT_ATOMS: atom_id res chain seq x y z
N MET A 1 16.84 8.15 -11.36
CA MET A 1 16.02 8.51 -10.19
C MET A 1 16.17 7.40 -9.16
N SER A 2 17.19 7.55 -8.31
CA SER A 2 17.73 6.56 -7.37
C SER A 2 16.81 6.31 -6.17
N GLY A 3 16.67 5.03 -5.78
CA GLY A 3 16.25 4.51 -4.47
C GLY A 3 15.06 5.20 -3.77
N ASN A 4 13.87 4.59 -3.84
CA ASN A 4 12.69 4.85 -2.99
C ASN A 4 11.48 4.03 -3.47
N ARG A 5 11.71 2.85 -4.03
CA ARG A 5 10.66 1.93 -4.52
C ARG A 5 9.69 1.60 -3.40
N ILE A 6 10.19 1.17 -2.23
CA ILE A 6 9.33 0.78 -1.10
C ILE A 6 8.46 1.96 -0.66
N ALA A 7 9.03 3.16 -0.57
CA ALA A 7 8.29 4.37 -0.21
C ALA A 7 7.19 4.71 -1.24
N ARG A 8 7.50 4.60 -2.54
CA ARG A 8 6.52 4.80 -3.62
C ARG A 8 5.39 3.78 -3.56
N GLU A 9 5.70 2.49 -3.34
CA GLU A 9 4.68 1.45 -3.24
C GLU A 9 3.77 1.64 -2.03
N LYS A 10 4.32 2.01 -0.87
CA LYS A 10 3.51 2.39 0.31
C LYS A 10 2.56 3.55 -0.04
N LEU A 11 3.04 4.59 -0.72
CA LEU A 11 2.20 5.70 -1.12
C LEU A 11 1.10 5.27 -2.10
N THR A 12 1.42 4.43 -3.08
CA THR A 12 0.45 3.88 -4.04
C THR A 12 -0.65 3.11 -3.32
N ILE A 13 -0.29 2.19 -2.41
CA ILE A 13 -1.29 1.41 -1.65
C ILE A 13 -2.19 2.33 -0.83
N LYS A 14 -1.63 3.33 -0.14
CA LYS A 14 -2.44 4.31 0.62
C LYS A 14 -3.46 5.02 -0.28
N LYS A 15 -3.04 5.47 -1.47
CA LYS A 15 -3.94 6.10 -2.44
C LYS A 15 -5.00 5.15 -2.98
N MET A 16 -4.64 3.89 -3.24
CA MET A 16 -5.59 2.88 -3.71
C MET A 16 -6.65 2.56 -2.67
N ILE A 17 -6.26 2.44 -1.39
CA ILE A 17 -7.18 2.23 -0.28
C ILE A 17 -8.16 3.41 -0.17
N ALA A 18 -7.67 4.65 -0.18
CA ALA A 18 -8.53 5.83 -0.12
C ALA A 18 -9.49 5.94 -1.33
N LEU A 19 -9.01 5.58 -2.53
CA LEU A 19 -9.84 5.54 -3.72
C LEU A 19 -10.93 4.47 -3.60
N TYR A 20 -10.58 3.28 -3.10
CA TYR A 20 -11.53 2.20 -2.89
C TYR A 20 -12.60 2.57 -1.86
N ALA A 21 -12.18 3.06 -0.69
CA ALA A 21 -13.07 3.47 0.39
C ALA A 21 -14.06 4.56 -0.05
N SER A 22 -13.64 5.49 -0.92
CA SER A 22 -14.49 6.60 -1.38
C SER A 22 -15.39 6.28 -2.57
N ARG A 23 -15.05 5.28 -3.39
CA ARG A 23 -15.74 5.04 -4.68
C ARG A 23 -16.43 3.70 -4.80
N CYS A 24 -16.17 2.75 -3.91
CA CYS A 24 -16.77 1.41 -4.01
C CYS A 24 -18.03 1.30 -3.12
N PRO A 25 -19.20 0.95 -3.68
CA PRO A 25 -20.42 0.75 -2.88
C PRO A 25 -20.31 -0.40 -1.85
N GLN A 26 -19.34 -1.28 -2.04
CA GLN A 26 -19.06 -2.43 -1.16
C GLN A 26 -17.96 -2.12 -0.13
N ALA A 27 -17.44 -0.89 -0.12
CA ALA A 27 -16.45 -0.47 0.86
C ALA A 27 -17.04 -0.53 2.27
N SER A 28 -16.23 -0.97 3.22
CA SER A 28 -16.58 -0.89 4.64
C SER A 28 -16.58 0.58 5.06
N ASN A 29 -17.48 0.96 5.97
CA ASN A 29 -17.44 2.29 6.61
C ASN A 29 -16.50 2.32 7.82
N ASP A 30 -15.89 1.18 8.16
CA ASP A 30 -14.93 1.10 9.26
C ASP A 30 -13.56 1.64 8.83
N GLU A 31 -13.17 2.80 9.34
CA GLU A 31 -11.88 3.41 9.05
C GLU A 31 -10.71 2.59 9.64
N ALA A 32 -10.92 1.94 10.79
CA ALA A 32 -9.91 1.10 11.42
C ALA A 32 -9.54 -0.13 10.57
N HIS A 33 -10.50 -0.62 9.77
CA HIS A 33 -10.26 -1.70 8.81
C HIS A 33 -9.19 -1.31 7.77
N TYR A 34 -9.26 -0.10 7.23
CA TYR A 34 -8.34 0.37 6.20
C TYR A 34 -6.95 0.72 6.75
N ASP A 35 -6.88 1.25 7.98
CA ASP A 35 -5.61 1.44 8.68
C ASP A 35 -4.90 0.12 8.99
N ALA A 36 -5.66 -0.92 9.38
CA ALA A 36 -5.11 -2.25 9.59
C ALA A 36 -4.57 -2.86 8.28
N LEU A 37 -5.31 -2.71 7.17
CA LEU A 37 -4.87 -3.15 5.83
C LEU A 37 -3.60 -2.43 5.39
N PHE A 38 -3.55 -1.11 5.56
CA PHE A 38 -2.36 -0.33 5.19
C PHE A 38 -1.16 -0.73 6.04
N SER A 39 -1.33 -0.86 7.36
CA SER A 39 -0.28 -1.31 8.28
C SER A 39 0.25 -2.70 7.92
N TYR A 40 -0.63 -3.61 7.54
CA TYR A 40 -0.26 -4.94 7.08
C TYR A 40 0.59 -4.89 5.79
N ALA A 41 0.16 -4.09 4.81
CA ALA A 41 0.89 -3.91 3.57
C ALA A 41 2.29 -3.30 3.79
N GLN A 42 2.39 -2.29 4.67
CA GLN A 42 3.67 -1.68 5.03
C GLN A 42 4.65 -2.72 5.60
N LYS A 43 4.21 -3.53 6.57
CA LYS A 43 5.03 -4.60 7.18
C LYS A 43 5.56 -5.60 6.14
N ARG A 44 4.79 -5.90 5.09
CA ARG A 44 5.22 -6.80 4.01
C ARG A 44 6.21 -6.14 3.06
N LEU A 45 5.99 -4.87 2.72
CA LEU A 45 6.91 -4.12 1.87
C LEU A 45 8.28 -3.94 2.54
N ASP A 46 8.29 -3.71 3.86
CA ASP A 46 9.52 -3.60 4.65
C ASP A 46 10.31 -4.92 4.72
N LYS A 47 9.63 -6.05 4.49
CA LYS A 47 10.24 -7.40 4.44
C LYS A 47 10.37 -7.94 3.01
N CYS A 48 10.24 -7.09 2.00
CA CYS A 48 10.30 -7.52 0.60
C CYS A 48 11.70 -8.07 0.28
N VAL A 49 11.79 -9.34 -0.12
CA VAL A 49 13.06 -10.02 -0.46
C VAL A 49 13.84 -9.31 -1.58
N PHE A 50 13.13 -8.62 -2.47
CA PHE A 50 13.74 -7.87 -3.55
C PHE A 50 14.21 -6.47 -3.14
N GLY A 51 13.89 -6.00 -1.93
CA GLY A 51 14.28 -4.69 -1.44
C GLY A 51 13.94 -3.56 -2.43
N GLU A 52 14.92 -2.75 -2.79
CA GLU A 52 14.77 -1.69 -3.78
C GLU A 52 14.86 -2.19 -5.24
N ASP A 53 15.43 -3.37 -5.45
CA ASP A 53 15.79 -3.93 -6.75
C ASP A 53 14.76 -4.91 -7.31
N LYS A 54 13.48 -4.80 -6.88
CA LYS A 54 12.43 -5.63 -7.48
C LYS A 54 12.39 -5.36 -8.97
N PRO A 55 12.52 -6.41 -9.80
CA PRO A 55 12.46 -6.23 -11.24
C PRO A 55 11.14 -5.54 -11.59
N ALA A 56 11.24 -4.46 -12.34
CA ALA A 56 10.07 -3.89 -12.99
C ALA A 56 9.51 -4.96 -13.93
N LEU A 57 8.24 -5.31 -13.74
CA LEU A 57 7.50 -6.17 -14.67
C LEU A 57 7.38 -5.48 -16.03
#